data_AF-A0A7J4IL06-F1
#
_entry.id   AF-A0A7J4IL06-F1
#
_cell.length_a   1.000
_cell.length_b   1.000
_cell.length_c   1.000
_cell.angle_alpha   90.00
_cell.angle_beta   90.00
_cell.angle_gamma   90.00
#
_symmetry.space_group_name_H-M   'P 1'
#
loop_
_entity.id
_entity.type
_entity.pdbx_description
1 polymer ?
#
loop_
_entity_poly.entity_id
_entity_poly.type
_entity_poly.pdbx_seq_one_letter_code
_entity_poly.pdbx_strand_id
1 'polypeptide(L)'
;MMSSDEMRKLGIVGPKAVLRKVIEALYHLKACHIRDHTKDASFDIGSPLENASSLSEALVRVRSLISHLAIGEKGEKEESVEKSSFSGISARTKALAAEINALVEQKRAVEARLSALSSKKAKASQLKSSAPVQAFFSLKSLKGFCGTIPQPEEEAVKGRVPGGSFSYESAPAENGRFISFFVRAERAAETEEFLSGHGFVPLDIRELEGYEGPSASIEAGISSEIAKLGKKQSHIAKELEGFAKKHKAFLLSAEALLKEELLKAEAPLRFGTTRELFLVTGWVPAAKVDEAVKAITRAAHGKIHIEVEEPGHGEDVPVKLSNPAPVDSFESLVRLFSWPKYGEVDPTALMALTLPIFFGMMLGDIGYGVITLFLFMAMKRKFPSFAPFFTVLITGSISTIVFGFFFGELFGLEQVAGHELWHVLNRAHEVGTLMVITLIIGVVHVNFGYALGAYNEWKSHGFMAALTHKISWMLVEAAAALWYVAVAVFPSAGWKALAGLVTAAALTLVYKGEGFIGIIEIPSLISHIVSYVRIMAVGLASVFLALLVNQFTGVLFAKGAVWFVLLGIPLIIIGHGFNLALGILSPFLHAVRLHYVEFFTKFYQGGGREFAPFGEQPKEQPL
;
A
#
# COMPACT_ATOMS: atom_id res chain seq x y z
N MET A 1 20.13 -17.25 -13.06
CA MET A 1 18.78 -16.65 -13.14
C MET A 1 17.80 -17.25 -12.13
N MET A 2 18.07 -18.42 -11.52
CA MET A 2 17.26 -18.99 -10.44
C MET A 2 18.07 -19.20 -9.14
N SER A 3 19.22 -18.54 -9.02
CA SER A 3 20.10 -18.61 -7.87
C SER A 3 20.54 -17.21 -7.49
N SER A 4 20.75 -17.00 -6.20
CA SER A 4 21.31 -15.78 -5.65
C SER A 4 22.76 -15.56 -6.09
N ASP A 5 23.19 -14.29 -6.12
CA ASP A 5 24.60 -13.96 -6.34
C ASP A 5 25.45 -14.54 -5.21
N GLU A 6 26.60 -15.11 -5.55
CA GLU A 6 27.56 -15.58 -4.54
C GLU A 6 28.11 -14.40 -3.73
N MET A 7 28.18 -14.56 -2.42
CA MET A 7 28.66 -13.54 -1.48
C MET A 7 30.00 -13.95 -0.85
N ARG A 8 30.84 -12.95 -0.56
CA ARG A 8 32.06 -13.09 0.24
C ARG A 8 31.97 -12.19 1.46
N LYS A 9 32.48 -12.70 2.58
CA LYS A 9 32.58 -11.94 3.83
C LYS A 9 33.84 -11.10 3.79
N LEU A 10 33.70 -9.82 4.11
CA LEU A 10 34.77 -8.84 4.11
C LEU A 10 34.98 -8.34 5.54
N GLY A 11 36.17 -8.55 6.09
CA GLY A 11 36.63 -7.97 7.36
C GLY A 11 37.66 -6.88 7.09
N ILE A 12 37.44 -5.67 7.59
CA ILE A 12 38.35 -4.52 7.40
C ILE A 12 38.76 -4.01 8.77
N VAL A 13 40.06 -4.00 9.05
CA VAL A 13 40.64 -3.46 10.28
C VAL A 13 41.60 -2.32 9.97
N GLY A 14 41.47 -1.21 10.70
CA GLY A 14 42.31 -0.03 10.48
C GLY A 14 42.33 0.96 11.64
N PRO A 15 43.23 1.94 11.61
CA PRO A 15 43.27 3.02 12.60
C PRO A 15 42.15 4.04 12.37
N LYS A 16 41.58 4.59 13.45
CA LYS A 16 40.50 5.61 13.38
C LYS A 16 40.85 6.83 12.53
N ALA A 17 42.14 7.14 12.37
CA ALA A 17 42.62 8.22 11.51
C ALA A 17 42.19 8.11 10.03
N VAL A 18 41.92 6.89 9.53
CA VAL A 18 41.45 6.68 8.14
C VAL A 18 39.97 6.31 8.05
N LEU A 19 39.26 6.21 9.18
CA LEU A 19 37.86 5.76 9.25
C LEU A 19 36.94 6.53 8.31
N ARG A 20 37.01 7.86 8.30
CA ARG A 20 36.16 8.70 7.44
C ARG A 20 36.36 8.40 5.95
N LYS A 21 37.61 8.24 5.51
CA LYS A 21 37.95 7.93 4.11
C LYS A 21 37.45 6.53 3.71
N VAL A 22 37.51 5.57 4.65
CA VAL A 22 36.97 4.23 4.43
C VAL A 22 35.46 4.25 4.32
N ILE A 23 34.76 5.01 5.17
CA ILE A 23 33.29 5.18 5.07
C ILE A 23 32.91 5.77 3.71
N GLU A 24 33.59 6.83 3.27
CA GLU A 24 33.37 7.45 1.95
C GLU A 24 33.59 6.44 0.82
N ALA A 25 34.68 5.66 0.87
CA ALA A 25 34.95 4.63 -0.12
C ALA A 25 33.89 3.53 -0.15
N LEU A 26 33.47 3.03 1.02
CA LEU A 26 32.41 2.03 1.14
C LEU A 26 31.06 2.55 0.60
N TYR A 27 30.75 3.82 0.87
CA TYR A 27 29.53 4.48 0.40
C TYR A 27 29.49 4.59 -1.13
N HIS A 28 30.58 5.05 -1.74
CA HIS A 28 30.65 5.22 -3.20
C HIS A 28 30.72 3.89 -3.95
N LEU A 29 31.25 2.84 -3.33
CA LEU A 29 31.32 1.50 -3.91
C LEU A 29 29.93 0.89 -4.15
N LYS A 30 28.95 1.17 -3.27
CA LYS A 30 27.57 0.63 -3.35
C LYS A 30 27.51 -0.89 -3.56
N ALA A 31 28.44 -1.60 -2.93
CA ALA A 31 28.57 -3.06 -3.09
C ALA A 31 28.81 -3.80 -1.77
N CYS A 32 28.82 -3.09 -0.63
CA CYS A 32 29.09 -3.68 0.66
C CYS A 32 27.86 -3.58 1.57
N HIS A 33 27.26 -4.71 1.94
CA HIS A 33 26.27 -4.78 3.00
C HIS A 33 27.01 -4.82 4.34
N ILE A 34 26.95 -3.73 5.11
CA ILE A 34 27.58 -3.67 6.43
C ILE A 34 26.79 -4.57 7.39
N ARG A 35 27.48 -5.47 8.10
CA ARG A 35 26.91 -6.25 9.21
C ARG A 35 27.02 -5.44 10.49
N ASP A 36 25.92 -5.40 11.23
CA ASP A 36 25.87 -4.68 12.51
C ASP A 36 26.74 -5.42 13.54
N HIS A 37 27.74 -4.73 14.06
CA HIS A 37 28.62 -5.27 15.08
C HIS A 37 27.92 -5.30 16.44
N THR A 38 27.91 -6.46 17.08
CA THR A 38 27.49 -6.62 18.48
C THR A 38 28.72 -6.60 19.37
N LYS A 39 28.64 -5.87 20.49
CA LYS A 39 29.72 -5.75 21.48
C LYS A 39 30.30 -7.13 21.85
N ASP A 40 31.61 -7.27 21.73
CA ASP A 40 32.34 -8.46 22.10
C ASP A 40 33.49 -8.14 23.07
N ALA A 41 34.34 -9.13 23.37
CA ALA A 41 35.45 -8.97 24.30
C ALA A 41 36.57 -8.03 23.80
N SER A 42 36.66 -7.82 22.48
CA SER A 42 37.75 -7.08 21.82
C SER A 42 37.32 -5.72 21.26
N PHE A 43 36.05 -5.57 20.87
CA PHE A 43 35.50 -4.38 20.24
C PHE A 43 34.20 -3.93 20.90
N ASP A 44 34.08 -2.61 21.11
CA ASP A 44 32.84 -1.96 21.52
C ASP A 44 32.11 -1.36 20.31
N ILE A 45 30.85 -0.97 20.48
CA ILE A 45 30.10 -0.31 19.42
C ILE A 45 30.68 1.10 19.18
N GLY A 46 30.88 1.47 17.92
CA GLY A 46 31.37 2.81 17.56
C GLY A 46 30.39 3.94 17.90
N SER A 47 30.93 5.14 18.12
CA SER A 47 30.15 6.37 18.25
C SER A 47 29.98 7.05 16.88
N PRO A 48 28.86 7.75 16.62
CA PRO A 48 28.70 8.56 15.42
C PRO A 48 29.83 9.58 15.25
N LEU A 49 30.02 10.07 14.03
CA LEU A 49 30.91 11.21 13.78
C LEU A 49 30.36 12.47 14.48
N GLU A 50 31.26 13.39 14.86
CA GLU A 50 30.92 14.58 15.67
C GLU A 50 29.81 15.45 15.05
N ASN A 51 29.67 15.45 13.73
CA ASN A 51 28.68 16.23 13.00
C ASN A 51 27.31 15.55 12.84
N ALA A 52 27.13 14.29 13.26
CA ALA A 52 25.89 13.52 13.04
C ALA A 52 24.64 14.23 13.62
N SER A 53 24.72 14.74 14.84
CA SER A 53 23.62 15.48 15.49
C SER A 53 23.22 16.72 14.68
N SER A 54 24.21 17.52 14.25
CA SER A 54 23.96 18.72 13.44
C SER A 54 23.37 18.41 12.06
N LEU A 55 23.76 17.29 11.45
CA LEU A 55 23.21 16.79 10.18
C LEU A 55 21.74 16.37 10.35
N SER A 56 21.43 15.64 11.42
CA SER A 56 20.07 15.22 11.75
C SER A 56 19.14 16.42 11.96
N GLU A 57 19.56 17.42 12.73
CA GLU A 57 18.79 18.66 12.93
C GLU A 57 18.54 19.42 11.61
N ALA A 58 19.56 19.51 10.74
CA ALA A 58 19.41 20.14 9.44
C ALA A 58 18.44 19.37 8.54
N LEU A 59 18.50 18.03 8.54
CA LEU A 59 17.62 17.18 7.75
C LEU A 59 16.16 17.31 8.21
N VAL A 60 15.91 17.30 9.51
CA VAL A 60 14.57 17.52 10.09
C VAL A 60 14.01 18.88 9.67
N ARG A 61 14.84 19.93 9.68
CA ARG A 61 14.45 21.27 9.23
C ARG A 61 14.06 21.28 7.75
N VAL A 62 14.85 20.65 6.88
CA VAL A 62 14.53 20.55 5.44
C VAL A 62 13.22 19.79 5.21
N ARG A 63 13.01 18.67 5.89
CA ARG A 63 11.76 17.90 5.80
C ARG A 63 10.54 18.69 6.27
N SER A 64 10.67 19.46 7.35
CA SER A 64 9.61 20.36 7.81
C SER A 64 9.26 21.40 6.76
N LEU A 65 10.25 21.98 6.06
CA LEU A 65 10.02 22.94 4.97
C LEU A 65 9.34 22.30 3.76
N ILE A 66 9.81 21.11 3.35
CA ILE A 66 9.19 20.33 2.26
C ILE A 66 7.72 20.04 2.56
N SER A 67 7.42 19.61 3.80
CA SER A 67 6.07 19.33 4.26
C SER A 67 5.19 20.59 4.30
N HIS A 68 5.67 21.70 4.86
CA HIS A 68 4.93 22.97 4.90
C HIS A 68 4.62 23.53 3.51
N LEU A 69 5.51 23.30 2.53
CA LEU A 69 5.35 23.74 1.14
C LEU A 69 4.59 22.73 0.26
N ALA A 70 4.19 21.57 0.80
CA ALA A 70 3.57 20.48 0.06
C ALA A 70 4.34 20.08 -1.22
N ILE A 71 5.67 20.12 -1.14
CA ILE A 71 6.53 19.72 -2.25
C ILE A 71 6.49 18.19 -2.37
N GLY A 72 5.98 17.68 -3.50
CA GLY A 72 6.01 16.25 -3.80
C GLY A 72 7.43 15.75 -4.07
N GLU A 73 7.67 14.48 -3.74
CA GLU A 73 8.99 13.82 -3.79
C GLU A 73 9.57 13.65 -5.21
N LYS A 74 8.84 14.00 -6.29
CA LYS A 74 9.26 13.73 -7.66
C LYS A 74 9.38 14.97 -8.55
N GLY A 75 10.45 14.93 -9.34
CA GLY A 75 10.64 15.72 -10.55
C GLY A 75 11.32 17.05 -10.31
N GLU A 76 12.65 17.03 -10.31
CA GLU A 76 13.49 17.92 -11.11
C GLU A 76 14.93 17.40 -11.10
N LYS A 77 15.68 17.65 -12.19
CA LYS A 77 17.10 17.31 -12.29
C LYS A 77 17.85 18.02 -11.15
N GLU A 78 18.78 17.30 -10.54
CA GLU A 78 19.75 17.80 -9.56
C GLU A 78 20.26 19.18 -10.00
N GLU A 79 19.81 20.22 -9.31
CA GLU A 79 20.63 21.43 -9.24
C GLU A 79 21.89 20.96 -8.52
N SER A 80 23.06 21.15 -9.13
CA SER A 80 24.33 20.66 -8.59
C SER A 80 24.65 21.34 -7.25
N VAL A 81 24.07 20.83 -6.16
CA VAL A 81 24.39 21.15 -4.76
C VAL A 81 25.79 20.61 -4.41
N GLU A 82 26.45 19.89 -5.34
CA GLU A 82 27.83 19.39 -5.30
C GLU A 82 28.89 20.39 -4.83
N LYS A 83 28.60 21.70 -4.80
CA LYS A 83 29.54 22.74 -4.34
C LYS A 83 29.15 23.47 -3.05
N SER A 84 27.99 23.21 -2.45
CA SER A 84 27.61 23.87 -1.20
C SER A 84 28.05 23.05 0.01
N SER A 85 28.92 23.64 0.85
CA SER A 85 29.28 23.08 2.14
C SER A 85 28.04 22.91 3.04
N PHE A 86 28.09 21.95 3.97
CA PHE A 86 27.07 21.76 5.01
C PHE A 86 26.70 23.08 5.71
N SER A 87 27.68 23.95 5.97
CA SER A 87 27.46 25.27 6.56
C SER A 87 26.56 26.18 5.69
N GLY A 88 26.73 26.17 4.37
CA GLY A 88 25.90 26.93 3.44
C GLY A 88 24.46 26.43 3.37
N ILE A 89 24.27 25.11 3.37
CA ILE A 89 22.94 24.49 3.38
C ILE A 89 22.22 24.79 4.70
N SER A 90 22.91 24.63 5.83
CA SER A 90 22.35 24.90 7.16
C SER A 90 21.95 26.37 7.33
N ALA A 91 22.77 27.31 6.84
CA ALA A 91 22.46 28.74 6.89
C ALA A 91 21.25 29.10 6.00
N ARG A 92 21.23 28.64 4.74
CA ARG A 92 20.14 28.93 3.80
C ARG A 92 18.82 28.33 4.26
N THR A 93 18.83 27.10 4.77
CA THR A 93 17.62 26.43 5.29
C THR A 93 17.11 27.09 6.57
N LYS A 94 17.99 27.61 7.43
CA LYS A 94 17.59 28.37 8.62
C LYS A 94 16.91 29.70 8.27
N ALA A 95 17.44 30.44 7.29
CA ALA A 95 16.81 31.67 6.80
C ALA A 95 15.44 31.38 6.18
N LEU A 96 15.36 30.38 5.30
CA LEU A 96 14.11 29.99 4.65
C LEU A 96 13.06 29.50 5.67
N ALA A 97 13.48 28.75 6.70
CA ALA A 97 12.60 28.32 7.76
C ALA A 97 11.99 29.48 8.55
N ALA A 98 12.75 30.56 8.81
CA ALA A 98 12.22 31.73 9.49
C ALA A 98 11.11 32.41 8.68
N GLU A 99 11.31 32.60 7.38
CA GLU A 99 10.32 33.21 6.48
C GLU A 99 9.07 32.34 6.31
N ILE A 100 9.25 31.04 6.01
CA ILE A 100 8.14 30.12 5.77
C ILE A 100 7.33 29.89 7.05
N ASN A 101 7.99 29.70 8.20
CA ASN A 101 7.27 29.50 9.46
C ASN A 101 6.44 30.74 9.83
N ALA A 102 6.95 31.95 9.57
CA ALA A 102 6.17 33.17 9.77
C ALA A 102 4.90 33.20 8.89
N LEU A 103 4.99 32.84 7.62
CA LEU A 103 3.83 32.75 6.73
C LEU A 103 2.84 31.64 7.13
N VAL A 104 3.34 30.48 7.56
CA VAL A 104 2.52 29.37 8.04
C VAL A 104 1.75 29.76 9.31
N GLU A 105 2.40 30.44 10.26
CA GLU A 105 1.73 30.95 11.46
C GLU A 105 0.70 32.03 11.12
N GLN A 106 0.98 32.93 10.17
CA GLN A 106 -0.02 33.89 9.67
C GLN A 106 -1.21 33.19 9.02
N LYS A 107 -0.98 32.14 8.22
CA LYS A 107 -2.03 31.33 7.61
C LYS A 107 -2.90 30.68 8.67
N ARG A 108 -2.30 30.03 9.68
CA ARG A 108 -3.01 29.42 10.82
C ARG A 108 -3.87 30.43 11.58
N ALA A 109 -3.33 31.62 11.84
CA ALA A 109 -4.08 32.69 12.52
C ALA A 109 -5.28 33.18 11.68
N VAL A 110 -5.13 33.30 10.37
CA VAL A 110 -6.22 33.67 9.45
C VAL A 110 -7.28 32.58 9.39
N GLU A 111 -6.89 31.30 9.32
CA GLU A 111 -7.80 30.15 9.32
C GLU A 111 -8.60 30.04 10.63
N ALA A 112 -7.94 30.22 11.77
CA ALA A 112 -8.61 30.26 13.07
C ALA A 112 -9.65 31.39 13.14
N ARG A 113 -9.32 32.59 12.65
CA ARG A 113 -10.24 33.73 12.61
C ARG A 113 -11.39 33.53 11.62
N LEU A 114 -11.13 32.94 10.46
CA LEU A 114 -12.17 32.57 9.49
C LEU A 114 -13.16 31.57 10.09
N SER A 115 -12.65 30.53 10.77
CA SER A 115 -13.48 29.54 11.45
C SER A 115 -14.38 30.20 12.51
N ALA A 116 -13.79 31.03 13.38
CA ALA A 116 -14.54 31.77 14.40
C ALA A 116 -15.61 32.71 13.79
N LEU A 117 -15.27 33.48 12.75
CA LEU A 117 -16.23 34.37 12.08
C LEU A 117 -17.32 33.60 11.35
N SER A 118 -17.01 32.42 10.79
CA SER A 118 -18.00 31.59 10.11
C SER A 118 -19.04 31.02 11.08
N SER A 119 -18.62 30.61 12.29
CA SER A 119 -19.53 30.26 13.40
C SER A 119 -20.45 31.43 13.75
N LYS A 120 -19.86 32.61 13.99
CA LYS A 120 -20.62 33.83 14.31
C LYS A 120 -21.60 34.21 13.19
N LYS A 121 -21.20 34.08 11.93
CA LYS A 121 -22.09 34.32 10.78
C LYS A 121 -23.27 33.35 10.79
N ALA A 122 -23.03 32.06 11.02
CA ALA A 122 -24.09 31.06 11.09
C ALA A 122 -25.10 31.42 12.19
N LYS A 123 -24.62 31.80 13.38
CA LYS A 123 -25.47 32.27 14.49
C LYS A 123 -26.24 33.55 14.15
N ALA A 124 -25.60 34.53 13.52
CA ALA A 124 -26.26 35.75 13.08
C ALA A 124 -27.36 35.48 12.03
N SER A 125 -27.11 34.56 11.10
CA SER A 125 -28.11 34.17 10.08
C SER A 125 -29.29 33.38 10.65
N GLN A 126 -29.09 32.66 11.76
CA GLN A 126 -30.15 31.97 12.49
C GLN A 126 -31.01 32.93 13.31
N LEU A 127 -30.41 34.03 13.78
CA LEU A 127 -31.10 35.12 14.47
C LEU A 127 -31.90 35.95 13.46
N LYS A 128 -33.05 35.43 13.00
CA LYS A 128 -33.94 36.06 12.01
C LYS A 128 -34.83 37.14 12.64
N SER A 129 -34.24 38.06 13.39
CA SER A 129 -34.93 39.13 14.12
C SER A 129 -34.55 40.51 13.58
N SER A 130 -35.52 41.41 13.45
CA SER A 130 -35.31 42.81 13.12
C SER A 130 -34.80 43.64 14.32
N ALA A 131 -34.97 43.12 15.53
CA ALA A 131 -34.50 43.76 16.75
C ALA A 131 -32.95 43.81 16.81
N PRO A 132 -32.36 44.91 17.32
CA PRO A 132 -30.91 44.99 17.52
C PRO A 132 -30.40 43.90 18.46
N VAL A 133 -29.29 43.24 18.12
CA VAL A 133 -28.74 42.12 18.90
C VAL A 133 -28.42 42.52 20.34
N GLN A 134 -27.89 43.72 20.55
CA GLN A 134 -27.65 44.28 21.89
C GLN A 134 -28.88 44.28 22.80
N ALA A 135 -30.09 44.41 22.25
CA ALA A 135 -31.33 44.45 23.03
C ALA A 135 -31.59 43.12 23.77
N PHE A 136 -31.09 42.00 23.25
CA PHE A 136 -31.20 40.70 23.91
C PHE A 136 -30.31 40.58 25.16
N PHE A 137 -29.31 41.44 25.31
CA PHE A 137 -28.34 41.40 26.41
C PHE A 137 -28.44 42.59 27.37
N SER A 138 -28.74 43.80 26.87
CA SER A 138 -28.49 45.05 27.60
C SER A 138 -29.73 45.66 28.27
N LEU A 139 -30.92 45.09 28.07
CA LEU A 139 -32.16 45.67 28.60
C LEU A 139 -32.38 45.29 30.07
N LYS A 140 -32.59 46.29 30.93
CA LYS A 140 -32.84 46.07 32.37
C LYS A 140 -34.30 45.71 32.69
N SER A 141 -35.24 46.24 31.92
CA SER A 141 -36.68 46.09 32.15
C SER A 141 -37.34 45.02 31.28
N LEU A 142 -36.64 44.54 30.24
CA LEU A 142 -37.12 43.52 29.31
C LEU A 142 -36.08 42.41 29.16
N LYS A 143 -36.53 41.15 29.08
CA LYS A 143 -35.71 39.98 28.71
C LYS A 143 -36.12 39.53 27.31
N GLY A 144 -35.15 39.40 26.40
CA GLY A 144 -35.36 38.88 25.05
C GLY A 144 -35.29 37.36 25.03
N PHE A 145 -36.17 36.74 24.24
CA PHE A 145 -36.19 35.31 23.95
C PHE A 145 -36.05 35.11 22.44
N CYS A 146 -35.20 34.18 22.04
CA CYS A 146 -34.99 33.80 20.64
C CYS A 146 -34.70 32.30 20.55
N GLY A 147 -35.34 31.60 19.61
CA GLY A 147 -35.19 30.15 19.51
C GLY A 147 -36.18 29.53 18.53
N THR A 148 -36.21 28.21 18.47
CA THR A 148 -37.10 27.46 17.57
C THR A 148 -38.18 26.74 18.35
N ILE A 149 -39.38 26.70 17.78
CA ILE A 149 -40.53 25.96 18.30
C ILE A 149 -41.12 25.05 17.20
N PRO A 150 -41.65 23.86 17.54
CA PRO A 150 -42.37 23.03 16.58
C PRO A 150 -43.55 23.79 15.94
N GLN A 151 -43.77 23.59 14.64
CA GLN A 151 -44.84 24.26 13.88
C GLN A 151 -46.24 24.21 14.52
N PRO A 152 -46.75 23.09 15.06
CA PRO A 152 -48.11 23.04 15.63
C PRO A 152 -48.27 23.89 16.90
N GLU A 153 -47.19 24.21 17.60
CA GLU A 153 -47.23 24.94 18.88
C GLU A 153 -47.07 26.46 18.72
N GLU A 154 -46.70 26.97 17.53
CA GLU A 154 -46.54 28.41 17.31
C GLU A 154 -47.85 29.17 17.56
N GLU A 155 -48.97 28.67 17.04
CA GLU A 155 -50.28 29.31 17.24
C GLU A 155 -50.73 29.28 18.71
N ALA A 156 -50.33 28.25 19.46
CA ALA A 156 -50.61 28.16 20.89
C ALA A 156 -49.79 29.17 21.72
N VAL A 157 -48.58 29.51 21.28
CA VAL A 157 -47.72 30.50 21.94
C VAL A 157 -48.07 31.93 21.52
N LYS A 158 -48.48 32.15 20.27
CA LYS A 158 -48.77 33.47 19.72
C LYS A 158 -49.97 34.13 20.44
N GLY A 159 -49.69 35.18 21.22
CA GLY A 159 -50.70 35.94 21.97
C GLY A 159 -51.09 35.35 23.34
N ARG A 160 -50.52 34.20 23.73
CA ARG A 160 -50.71 33.59 25.06
C ARG A 160 -49.45 33.63 25.94
N VAL A 161 -48.41 34.33 25.49
CA VAL A 161 -47.20 34.59 26.29
C VAL A 161 -47.58 35.27 27.61
N PRO A 162 -47.22 34.71 28.78
CA PRO A 162 -47.54 35.27 30.08
C PRO A 162 -47.10 36.74 30.20
N GLY A 163 -48.09 37.62 30.38
CA GLY A 163 -47.85 39.04 30.55
C GLY A 163 -47.59 39.86 29.29
N GLY A 164 -47.78 39.27 28.11
CA GLY A 164 -47.69 39.92 26.81
C GLY A 164 -46.27 39.95 26.25
N SER A 165 -46.17 39.80 24.93
CA SER A 165 -44.91 39.88 24.18
C SER A 165 -44.78 41.22 23.46
N PHE A 166 -43.59 41.82 23.50
CA PHE A 166 -43.22 42.97 22.68
C PHE A 166 -42.38 42.51 21.48
N SER A 167 -42.64 43.08 20.30
CA SER A 167 -41.89 42.81 19.07
C SER A 167 -41.78 41.32 18.71
N TYR A 168 -42.93 40.62 18.69
CA TYR A 168 -42.99 39.20 18.32
C TYR A 168 -42.79 39.03 16.81
N GLU A 169 -41.72 38.33 16.44
CA GLU A 169 -41.38 37.98 15.07
C GLU A 169 -41.27 36.47 14.92
N SER A 170 -41.73 35.95 13.78
CA SER A 170 -41.54 34.54 13.46
C SER A 170 -41.11 34.32 12.01
N ALA A 171 -40.22 33.34 11.83
CA ALA A 171 -39.64 33.00 10.53
C ALA A 171 -39.53 31.47 10.36
N PRO A 172 -39.56 30.95 9.11
CA PRO A 172 -39.38 29.52 8.88
C PRO A 172 -38.00 29.02 9.34
N ALA A 173 -37.92 27.83 9.94
CA ALA A 173 -36.67 27.16 10.33
C ALA A 173 -36.70 25.67 9.90
N GLU A 174 -35.55 24.98 9.87
CA GLU A 174 -35.47 23.58 9.42
C GLU A 174 -36.34 22.63 10.26
N ASN A 175 -36.38 22.83 11.58
CA ASN A 175 -37.15 22.02 12.54
C ASN A 175 -38.25 22.85 13.22
N GLY A 176 -39.14 23.46 12.43
CA GLY A 176 -40.30 24.22 12.94
C GLY A 176 -40.28 25.69 12.53
N ARG A 177 -40.50 26.59 13.47
CA ARG A 177 -40.41 28.05 13.25
C ARG A 177 -39.51 28.71 14.27
N PHE A 178 -38.69 29.63 13.80
CA PHE A 178 -37.92 30.53 14.65
C PHE A 178 -38.84 31.62 15.17
N ILE A 179 -38.78 31.90 16.47
CA ILE A 179 -39.52 32.98 17.12
C ILE A 179 -38.57 33.85 17.92
N SER A 180 -38.79 35.16 17.89
CA SER A 180 -38.07 36.12 18.74
C SER A 180 -39.02 37.18 19.30
N PHE A 181 -38.93 37.47 20.60
CA PHE A 181 -39.77 38.47 21.26
C PHE A 181 -39.17 38.91 22.60
N PHE A 182 -39.73 39.97 23.19
CA PHE A 182 -39.32 40.49 24.50
C PHE A 182 -40.47 40.44 25.50
N VAL A 183 -40.17 40.16 26.76
CA VAL A 183 -41.11 40.21 27.89
C VAL A 183 -40.57 41.07 29.02
N ARG A 184 -41.42 41.52 29.94
CA ARG A 184 -40.96 42.23 31.15
C ARG A 184 -40.06 41.33 31.98
N ALA A 185 -38.94 41.87 32.45
CA ALA A 185 -37.92 41.11 33.18
C ALA A 185 -38.51 40.36 34.40
N GLU A 186 -39.49 40.97 35.07
CA GLU A 186 -40.22 40.38 36.21
C GLU A 186 -40.97 39.07 35.87
N ARG A 187 -41.36 38.87 34.60
CA ARG A 187 -42.09 37.68 34.10
C ARG A 187 -41.24 36.74 33.25
N ALA A 188 -39.92 36.93 33.27
CA ALA A 188 -38.99 36.10 32.53
C ALA A 188 -39.06 34.62 32.91
N ALA A 189 -39.11 34.31 34.21
CA ALA A 189 -39.14 32.94 34.71
C ALA A 189 -40.42 32.19 34.31
N GLU A 190 -41.58 32.84 34.48
CA GLU A 190 -42.90 32.31 34.06
C GLU A 190 -42.93 32.04 32.54
N THR A 191 -42.34 32.93 31.75
CA THR A 191 -42.26 32.78 30.28
C THR A 191 -41.34 31.64 29.88
N GLU A 192 -40.22 31.45 30.56
CA GLU A 192 -39.25 30.39 30.28
C GLU A 192 -39.83 29.00 30.57
N GLU A 193 -40.56 28.85 31.67
CA GLU A 193 -41.31 27.63 32.02
C GLU A 193 -42.42 27.35 31.00
N PHE A 194 -43.20 28.37 30.62
CA PHE A 194 -44.23 28.26 29.59
C PHE A 194 -43.67 27.81 28.24
N LEU A 195 -42.56 28.42 27.80
CA LEU A 195 -41.89 28.06 26.54
C LEU A 195 -41.33 26.64 26.57
N SER A 196 -40.71 26.23 27.69
CA SER A 196 -40.20 24.87 27.86
C SER A 196 -41.31 23.83 27.75
N GLY A 197 -42.52 24.13 28.25
CA GLY A 197 -43.70 23.26 28.13
C GLY A 197 -44.21 23.08 26.69
N HIS A 198 -43.88 23.99 25.77
CA HIS A 198 -44.28 23.96 24.36
C HIS A 198 -43.12 23.56 23.42
N GLY A 199 -42.05 22.95 23.97
CA GLY A 199 -40.94 22.43 23.17
C GLY A 199 -40.02 23.49 22.58
N PHE A 200 -39.95 24.69 23.18
CA PHE A 200 -39.05 25.75 22.74
C PHE A 200 -37.58 25.37 22.98
N VAL A 201 -36.75 25.51 21.95
CA VAL A 201 -35.30 25.32 22.01
C VAL A 201 -34.63 26.70 21.87
N PRO A 202 -33.94 27.22 22.91
CA PRO A 202 -33.31 28.52 22.85
C PRO A 202 -32.13 28.53 21.87
N LEU A 203 -32.02 29.60 21.08
CA LEU A 203 -30.84 29.86 20.27
C LEU A 203 -29.77 30.51 21.16
N ASP A 204 -28.64 29.84 21.36
CA ASP A 204 -27.50 30.46 22.02
C ASP A 204 -26.85 31.51 21.11
N ILE A 205 -27.01 32.77 21.50
CA ILE A 205 -26.49 33.96 20.81
C ILE A 205 -25.31 34.61 21.54
N ARG A 206 -24.76 34.00 22.61
CA ARG A 206 -23.65 34.59 23.40
C ARG A 206 -22.42 34.96 22.57
N GLU A 207 -22.16 34.24 21.48
CA GLU A 207 -21.06 34.55 20.54
C GLU A 207 -21.21 35.91 19.84
N LEU A 208 -22.42 36.48 19.84
CA LEU A 208 -22.78 37.78 19.28
C LEU A 208 -22.83 38.89 20.35
N GLU A 209 -22.47 38.59 21.60
CA GLU A 209 -22.34 39.60 22.65
C GLU A 209 -21.29 40.66 22.26
N GLY A 210 -21.67 41.93 22.35
CA GLY A 210 -20.84 43.07 21.94
C GLY A 210 -21.04 43.58 20.49
N TYR A 211 -21.93 42.95 19.70
CA TYR A 211 -22.31 43.49 18.39
C TYR A 211 -23.57 44.38 18.48
N GLU A 212 -23.53 45.52 17.77
CA GLU A 212 -24.62 46.50 17.73
C GLU A 212 -25.38 46.47 16.41
N GLY A 213 -26.70 46.67 16.47
CA GLY A 213 -27.59 46.71 15.30
C GLY A 213 -28.28 45.39 14.93
N PRO A 214 -29.07 45.37 13.84
CA PRO A 214 -29.84 44.20 13.40
C PRO A 214 -28.94 43.04 12.95
N SER A 215 -29.39 41.80 13.14
CA SER A 215 -28.62 40.59 12.78
C SER A 215 -28.17 40.58 11.31
N ALA A 216 -29.01 41.04 10.39
CA ALA A 216 -28.68 41.14 8.96
C ALA A 216 -27.50 42.09 8.68
N SER A 217 -27.37 43.18 9.43
CA SER A 217 -26.26 44.13 9.29
C SER A 217 -24.94 43.55 9.84
N ILE A 218 -25.03 42.82 10.95
CA ILE A 218 -23.91 42.09 11.55
C ILE A 218 -23.45 40.98 10.61
N GLU A 219 -24.37 40.22 10.03
CA GLU A 219 -24.08 39.18 9.06
C GLU A 219 -23.37 39.75 7.82
N ALA A 220 -23.83 40.89 7.30
CA ALA A 220 -23.18 41.57 6.18
C ALA A 220 -21.76 42.06 6.53
N GLY A 221 -21.57 42.62 7.73
CA GLY A 221 -20.26 43.04 8.24
C GLY A 221 -19.28 41.87 8.38
N ILE A 222 -19.71 40.78 9.03
CA ILE A 222 -18.94 39.54 9.18
C ILE A 222 -18.63 38.92 7.82
N SER A 223 -19.59 38.91 6.88
CA SER A 223 -19.38 38.40 5.52
C SER A 223 -18.31 39.19 4.76
N SER A 224 -18.29 40.52 4.91
CA SER A 224 -17.24 41.38 4.34
C SER A 224 -15.86 41.08 4.96
N GLU A 225 -15.79 40.85 6.27
CA GLU A 225 -14.55 40.48 6.94
C GLU A 225 -14.05 39.09 6.53
N ILE A 226 -14.94 38.10 6.43
CA ILE A 226 -14.63 36.78 5.88
C ILE A 226 -14.09 36.90 4.47
N ALA A 227 -14.69 37.74 3.61
CA ALA A 227 -14.19 37.97 2.25
C ALA A 227 -12.79 38.61 2.23
N LYS A 228 -12.51 39.56 3.12
CA LYS A 228 -11.17 40.17 3.27
C LYS A 228 -10.14 39.15 3.73
N LEU A 229 -10.47 38.34 4.75
CA LEU A 229 -9.60 37.29 5.26
C LEU A 229 -9.38 36.17 4.25
N GLY A 230 -10.41 35.81 3.46
CA GLY A 230 -10.29 34.85 2.35
C GLY A 230 -9.33 35.34 1.27
N LYS A 231 -9.38 36.64 0.92
CA LYS A 231 -8.38 37.26 0.02
C LYS A 231 -6.97 37.18 0.61
N LYS A 232 -6.82 37.46 1.92
CA LYS A 232 -5.52 37.35 2.62
C LYS A 232 -4.99 35.91 2.65
N GLN A 233 -5.86 34.94 2.93
CA GLN A 233 -5.51 33.51 2.91
C GLN A 233 -5.05 33.08 1.51
N SER A 234 -5.77 33.49 0.45
CA SER A 234 -5.39 33.22 -0.93
C SER A 234 -4.04 33.87 -1.29
N HIS A 235 -3.77 35.07 -0.80
CA HIS A 235 -2.49 35.74 -1.01
C HIS A 235 -1.32 34.98 -0.35
N ILE A 236 -1.47 34.60 0.93
CA ILE A 236 -0.46 33.81 1.65
C ILE A 236 -0.24 32.45 0.96
N ALA A 237 -1.31 31.80 0.50
CA ALA A 237 -1.22 30.54 -0.23
C ALA A 237 -0.42 30.70 -1.54
N LYS A 238 -0.62 31.80 -2.28
CA LYS A 238 0.16 32.12 -3.49
C LYS A 238 1.62 32.40 -3.18
N GLU A 239 1.93 33.08 -2.08
CA GLU A 239 3.32 33.30 -1.65
C GLU A 239 4.00 31.98 -1.31
N LEU A 240 3.37 31.11 -0.52
CA LEU A 240 3.87 29.78 -0.20
C LEU A 240 4.07 28.92 -1.47
N GLU A 241 3.14 28.98 -2.43
CA GLU A 241 3.30 28.31 -3.73
C GLU A 241 4.49 28.88 -4.53
N GLY A 242 4.70 30.20 -4.46
CA GLY A 242 5.87 30.87 -5.03
C GLY A 242 7.18 30.40 -4.42
N PHE A 243 7.25 30.29 -3.09
CA PHE A 243 8.40 29.70 -2.38
C PHE A 243 8.61 28.23 -2.76
N ALA A 244 7.55 27.44 -2.85
CA ALA A 244 7.61 26.05 -3.27
C ALA A 244 8.24 25.93 -4.66
N LYS A 245 7.75 26.67 -5.66
CA LYS A 245 8.30 26.65 -7.03
C LYS A 245 9.76 27.12 -7.08
N LYS A 246 10.11 28.17 -6.33
CA LYS A 246 11.45 28.77 -6.34
C LYS A 246 12.51 27.91 -5.65
N HIS A 247 12.13 27.19 -4.59
CA HIS A 247 13.07 26.46 -3.74
C HIS A 247 12.95 24.93 -3.82
N LYS A 248 12.05 24.39 -4.64
CA LYS A 248 11.84 22.94 -4.81
C LYS A 248 13.14 22.18 -5.08
N ALA A 249 13.85 22.54 -6.15
CA ALA A 249 15.08 21.85 -6.56
C ALA A 249 16.15 21.87 -5.46
N PHE A 250 16.34 23.03 -4.81
CA PHE A 250 17.27 23.17 -3.70
C PHE A 250 16.89 22.30 -2.49
N LEU A 251 15.63 22.31 -2.06
CA LEU A 251 15.19 21.57 -0.87
C LEU A 251 15.29 20.05 -1.07
N LEU A 252 14.88 19.54 -2.23
CA LEU A 252 15.00 18.12 -2.56
C LEU A 252 16.47 17.67 -2.64
N SER A 253 17.33 18.48 -3.26
CA SER A 253 18.76 18.19 -3.36
C SER A 253 19.47 18.30 -2.01
N ALA A 254 19.09 19.28 -1.18
CA ALA A 254 19.59 19.41 0.19
C ALA A 254 19.15 18.24 1.07
N GLU A 255 17.92 17.75 0.95
CA GLU A 255 17.46 16.55 1.65
C GLU A 255 18.29 15.33 1.25
N ALA A 256 18.47 15.10 -0.05
CA ALA A 256 19.25 13.97 -0.57
C ALA A 256 20.68 13.97 -0.03
N LEU A 257 21.37 15.12 -0.09
CA LEU A 257 22.74 15.26 0.38
C LEU A 257 22.85 15.14 1.91
N LEU A 258 21.94 15.74 2.67
CA LEU A 258 21.94 15.63 4.14
C LEU A 258 21.66 14.19 4.58
N LYS A 259 20.76 13.47 3.89
CA LYS A 259 20.48 12.05 4.13
C LYS A 259 21.71 11.19 3.85
N GLU A 260 22.41 11.44 2.75
CA GLU A 260 23.69 10.78 2.42
C GLU A 260 24.76 11.01 3.50
N GLU A 261 25.02 12.27 3.85
CA GLU A 261 26.06 12.62 4.82
C GLU A 261 25.72 12.12 6.23
N LEU A 262 24.44 12.14 6.62
CA LEU A 262 23.99 11.55 7.89
C LEU A 262 24.22 10.04 7.91
N LEU A 263 23.90 9.34 6.82
CA LEU A 263 24.13 7.90 6.70
C LEU A 263 25.62 7.55 6.83
N LYS A 264 26.52 8.37 6.27
CA LYS A 264 27.98 8.24 6.47
C LYS A 264 28.38 8.53 7.94
N ALA A 265 27.80 9.55 8.55
CA ALA A 265 28.12 9.96 9.92
C ALA A 265 27.64 8.95 10.98
N GLU A 266 26.56 8.22 10.70
CA GLU A 266 26.00 7.18 11.57
C GLU A 266 26.60 5.80 11.33
N ALA A 267 27.27 5.57 10.20
CA ALA A 267 27.90 4.27 9.88
C ALA A 267 28.77 3.66 11.00
N PRO A 268 29.56 4.43 11.78
CA PRO A 268 30.31 3.90 12.91
C PRO A 268 29.48 3.18 13.98
N LEU A 269 28.18 3.48 14.12
CA LEU A 269 27.27 2.77 15.03
C LEU A 269 27.13 1.28 14.67
N ARG A 270 27.48 0.91 13.44
CA ARG A 270 27.40 -0.45 12.91
C ARG A 270 28.76 -1.16 12.97
N PHE A 271 29.83 -0.46 13.36
CA PHE A 271 31.20 -0.96 13.38
C PHE A 271 31.65 -1.35 14.78
N GLY A 272 32.61 -2.27 14.85
CA GLY A 272 33.38 -2.50 16.07
C GLY A 272 34.48 -1.48 16.19
N THR A 273 34.70 -0.93 17.39
CA THR A 273 35.75 0.05 17.63
C THR A 273 36.47 -0.19 18.95
N THR A 274 37.74 0.19 19.00
CA THR A 274 38.52 0.29 20.24
C THR A 274 38.92 1.75 20.45
N ARG A 275 39.90 2.01 21.33
CA ARG A 275 40.45 3.37 21.49
C ARG A 275 41.03 3.91 20.18
N GLU A 276 41.76 3.06 19.44
CA GLU A 276 42.54 3.51 18.27
C GLU A 276 42.14 2.82 16.95
N LEU A 277 41.48 1.67 17.01
CA LEU A 277 41.13 0.86 15.84
C LEU A 277 39.62 0.84 15.57
N PHE A 278 39.28 0.53 14.33
CA PHE A 278 37.93 0.16 13.90
C PHE A 278 37.97 -1.18 13.16
N LEU A 279 36.85 -1.89 13.23
CA LEU A 279 36.55 -3.15 12.55
C LEU A 279 35.22 -2.99 11.81
N VAL A 280 35.25 -3.16 10.50
CA VAL A 280 34.05 -3.28 9.67
C VAL A 280 33.93 -4.72 9.22
N THR A 281 32.76 -5.32 9.43
CA THR A 281 32.42 -6.61 8.84
C THR A 281 31.23 -6.43 7.91
N GLY A 282 31.23 -7.13 6.79
CA GLY A 282 30.15 -7.01 5.82
C GLY A 282 30.22 -8.06 4.73
N TRP A 283 29.25 -8.00 3.82
CA TRP A 283 29.13 -8.91 2.69
C TRP A 283 29.26 -8.13 1.38
N VAL A 284 30.00 -8.70 0.43
CA VAL A 284 30.19 -8.16 -0.91
C VAL A 284 29.93 -9.27 -1.93
N PRO A 285 29.23 -9.00 -3.04
CA PRO A 285 29.08 -9.97 -4.13
C PRO A 285 30.46 -10.41 -4.64
N ALA A 286 30.67 -11.71 -4.86
CA ALA A 286 31.96 -12.27 -5.26
C ALA A 286 32.57 -11.56 -6.48
N ALA A 287 31.73 -11.17 -7.45
CA ALA A 287 32.15 -10.44 -8.65
C ALA A 287 32.72 -9.03 -8.39
N LYS A 288 32.42 -8.41 -7.24
CA LYS A 288 32.84 -7.05 -6.88
C LYS A 288 33.93 -6.99 -5.79
N VAL A 289 34.41 -8.14 -5.30
CA VAL A 289 35.40 -8.19 -4.21
C VAL A 289 36.71 -7.50 -4.60
N ASP A 290 37.25 -7.81 -5.77
CA ASP A 290 38.53 -7.21 -6.22
C ASP A 290 38.45 -5.69 -6.38
N GLU A 291 37.32 -5.20 -6.87
CA GLU A 291 37.04 -3.76 -6.98
C GLU A 291 36.97 -3.12 -5.59
N ALA A 292 36.25 -3.75 -4.66
CA ALA A 292 36.10 -3.30 -3.29
C ALA A 292 37.45 -3.20 -2.57
N VAL A 293 38.25 -4.27 -2.61
CA VAL A 293 39.58 -4.34 -1.96
C VAL A 293 40.49 -3.24 -2.50
N LYS A 294 40.54 -3.04 -3.82
CA LYS A 294 41.36 -1.99 -4.45
C LYS A 294 40.91 -0.58 -4.04
N ALA A 295 39.61 -0.32 -4.06
CA ALA A 295 39.04 0.99 -3.72
C ALA A 295 39.31 1.37 -2.26
N ILE A 296 39.06 0.45 -1.33
CA ILE A 296 39.23 0.67 0.11
C ILE A 296 40.72 0.83 0.45
N THR A 297 41.59 -0.02 -0.11
CA THR A 297 43.05 0.06 0.12
C THR A 297 43.62 1.39 -0.36
N ARG A 298 43.16 1.88 -1.53
CA ARG A 298 43.56 3.18 -2.07
C ARG A 298 43.10 4.34 -1.17
N ALA A 299 41.85 4.31 -0.70
CA ALA A 299 41.30 5.34 0.17
C ALA A 299 42.04 5.44 1.52
N ALA A 300 42.44 4.29 2.06
CA ALA A 300 43.16 4.19 3.32
C ALA A 300 44.69 4.37 3.21
N HIS A 301 45.23 4.66 2.02
CA HIS A 301 46.68 4.79 1.79
C HIS A 301 47.48 3.56 2.25
N GLY A 302 46.90 2.35 2.10
CA GLY A 302 47.52 1.09 2.52
C GLY A 302 47.61 0.85 4.03
N LYS A 303 47.00 1.70 4.87
CA LYS A 303 47.06 1.59 6.35
C LYS A 303 46.00 0.66 6.95
N ILE A 304 45.47 -0.29 6.19
CA ILE A 304 44.39 -1.19 6.61
C ILE A 304 44.74 -2.62 6.27
N HIS A 305 44.19 -3.54 7.05
CA HIS A 305 44.18 -4.96 6.76
C HIS A 305 42.78 -5.37 6.32
N ILE A 306 42.69 -6.13 5.23
CA ILE A 306 41.43 -6.64 4.69
C ILE A 306 41.52 -8.15 4.60
N GLU A 307 40.56 -8.84 5.21
CA GLU A 307 40.38 -10.28 5.15
C GLU A 307 39.12 -10.61 4.34
N VAL A 308 39.23 -11.59 3.45
CA VAL A 308 38.12 -12.07 2.62
C VAL A 308 37.92 -13.54 2.92
N GLU A 309 36.73 -13.88 3.42
CA GLU A 309 36.36 -15.26 3.77
C GLU A 309 35.18 -15.74 2.91
N GLU A 310 35.11 -17.05 2.71
CA GLU A 310 33.91 -17.69 2.20
C GLU A 310 32.83 -17.76 3.29
N PRO A 311 31.54 -17.75 2.92
CA PRO A 311 30.46 -17.88 3.92
C PRO A 311 30.57 -19.21 4.68
N GLY A 312 30.50 -19.14 6.01
CA GLY A 312 30.46 -20.33 6.85
C GLY A 312 29.11 -21.08 6.76
N HIS A 313 29.10 -22.35 7.14
CA HIS A 313 27.85 -23.11 7.23
C HIS A 313 26.91 -22.50 8.28
N GLY A 314 25.71 -22.12 7.85
CA GLY A 314 24.67 -21.55 8.73
C GLY A 314 24.88 -20.09 9.13
N GLU A 315 25.85 -19.38 8.52
CA GLU A 315 25.92 -17.92 8.67
C GLU A 315 24.72 -17.24 8.00
N ASP A 316 24.23 -16.14 8.59
CA ASP A 316 23.18 -15.30 8.00
C ASP A 316 23.77 -14.43 6.88
N VAL A 317 23.76 -14.99 5.67
CA VAL A 317 24.28 -14.35 4.46
C VAL A 317 23.14 -13.57 3.77
N PRO A 318 23.34 -12.27 3.46
CA PRO A 318 22.34 -11.50 2.73
C PRO A 318 22.23 -11.98 1.29
N VAL A 319 21.01 -11.95 0.76
CA VAL A 319 20.67 -12.46 -0.55
C VAL A 319 20.41 -11.31 -1.51
N LYS A 320 21.18 -11.29 -2.60
CA LYS A 320 20.96 -10.42 -3.76
C LYS A 320 20.39 -11.25 -4.90
N LEU A 321 19.19 -10.89 -5.35
CA LEU A 321 18.58 -11.44 -6.54
C LEU A 321 18.99 -10.58 -7.75
N SER A 322 19.35 -11.24 -8.84
CA SER A 322 19.76 -10.63 -10.10
C SER A 322 18.81 -11.05 -11.20
N ASN A 323 17.56 -10.57 -11.11
CA ASN A 323 16.50 -10.88 -12.07
C ASN A 323 16.45 -9.87 -13.24
N PRO A 324 16.11 -10.32 -14.47
CA PRO A 324 15.92 -9.42 -15.59
C PRO A 324 14.64 -8.57 -15.43
N ALA A 325 14.55 -7.46 -16.16
CA ALA A 325 13.46 -6.48 -16.05
C ALA A 325 12.01 -7.00 -16.21
N PRO A 326 11.71 -8.09 -16.96
CA PRO A 326 10.35 -8.66 -16.95
C PRO A 326 10.00 -9.40 -15.65
N VAL A 327 11.02 -9.87 -14.92
CA VAL A 327 10.91 -10.75 -13.75
C VAL A 327 11.10 -9.96 -12.45
N ASP A 328 11.91 -8.91 -12.45
CA ASP A 328 12.24 -8.10 -11.27
C ASP A 328 11.00 -7.56 -10.54
N SER A 329 9.93 -7.28 -11.29
CA SER A 329 8.69 -6.71 -10.78
C SER A 329 7.93 -7.70 -9.90
N PHE A 330 8.16 -9.00 -10.08
CA PHE A 330 7.58 -10.07 -9.27
C PHE A 330 8.33 -10.25 -7.94
N GLU A 331 9.53 -9.69 -7.76
CA GLU A 331 10.22 -9.70 -6.47
C GLU A 331 9.40 -9.02 -5.38
N SER A 332 8.56 -8.03 -5.72
CA SER A 332 7.67 -7.37 -4.75
C SER A 332 6.71 -8.36 -4.10
N LEU A 333 6.23 -9.35 -4.84
CA LEU A 333 5.36 -10.38 -4.30
C LEU A 333 6.14 -11.37 -3.45
N VAL A 334 7.33 -11.80 -3.88
CA VAL A 334 8.20 -12.67 -3.07
C VAL A 334 8.52 -12.01 -1.72
N ARG A 335 8.82 -10.70 -1.71
CA ARG A 335 9.05 -9.91 -0.48
C ARG A 335 7.88 -9.93 0.49
N LEU A 336 6.64 -9.90 -0.02
CA LEU A 336 5.43 -9.93 0.83
C LEU A 336 5.24 -11.28 1.53
N PHE A 337 5.72 -12.38 0.93
CA PHE A 337 5.68 -13.68 1.59
C PHE A 337 6.84 -13.82 2.58
N SER A 338 8.07 -13.78 2.07
CA SER A 338 9.31 -13.95 2.82
C SER A 338 10.47 -13.88 1.83
N TRP A 339 11.64 -13.34 2.19
CA TRP A 339 12.82 -13.27 1.29
C TRP A 339 13.60 -14.61 1.31
N PRO A 340 14.20 -15.07 0.19
CA PRO A 340 14.82 -16.40 0.12
C PRO A 340 16.05 -16.48 1.02
N LYS A 341 16.36 -17.67 1.53
CA LYS A 341 17.64 -17.91 2.18
C LYS A 341 18.77 -18.03 1.15
N TYR A 342 19.98 -17.77 1.60
CA TYR A 342 21.16 -17.91 0.75
C TYR A 342 21.33 -19.36 0.27
N GLY A 343 21.54 -19.52 -1.03
CA GLY A 343 21.65 -20.83 -1.67
C GLY A 343 20.33 -21.50 -2.07
N GLU A 344 19.17 -20.98 -1.64
CA GLU A 344 17.87 -21.46 -2.12
C GLU A 344 17.61 -21.02 -3.58
N VAL A 345 16.80 -21.81 -4.28
CA VAL A 345 16.27 -21.43 -5.60
C VAL A 345 15.33 -20.23 -5.49
N ASP A 346 15.53 -19.24 -6.37
CA ASP A 346 14.67 -18.07 -6.49
C ASP A 346 13.33 -18.43 -7.18
N PRO A 347 12.18 -18.26 -6.51
CA PRO A 347 10.86 -18.53 -7.09
C PRO A 347 10.38 -17.46 -8.08
N THR A 348 11.03 -16.30 -8.15
CA THR A 348 10.53 -15.09 -8.83
C THR A 348 10.28 -15.33 -10.32
N ALA A 349 11.22 -15.96 -11.01
CA ALA A 349 11.10 -16.23 -12.45
C ALA A 349 9.94 -17.16 -12.78
N LEU A 350 9.65 -18.10 -11.89
CA LEU A 350 8.57 -19.08 -12.07
C LEU A 350 7.23 -18.42 -11.81
N MET A 351 7.12 -17.66 -10.72
CA MET A 351 5.93 -16.87 -10.45
C MET A 351 5.66 -15.86 -11.57
N ALA A 352 6.70 -15.26 -12.16
CA ALA A 352 6.56 -14.36 -13.31
C ALA A 352 5.94 -15.04 -14.54
N LEU A 353 6.10 -16.35 -14.67
CA LEU A 353 5.50 -17.14 -15.74
C LEU A 353 4.10 -17.65 -15.36
N THR A 354 3.94 -18.27 -14.19
CA THR A 354 2.73 -18.99 -13.80
C THR A 354 1.64 -18.09 -13.22
N LEU A 355 1.99 -17.00 -12.53
CA LEU A 355 1.00 -16.09 -11.94
C LEU A 355 0.13 -15.41 -13.00
N PRO A 356 0.69 -14.81 -14.08
CA PRO A 356 -0.15 -14.26 -15.14
C PRO A 356 -1.03 -15.32 -15.80
N ILE A 357 -0.53 -16.55 -15.98
CA ILE A 357 -1.31 -17.65 -16.55
C ILE A 357 -2.52 -17.98 -15.66
N PHE A 358 -2.32 -18.14 -14.35
CA PHE A 358 -3.42 -18.44 -13.41
C PHE A 358 -4.42 -17.29 -13.33
N PHE A 359 -3.94 -16.05 -13.28
CA PHE A 359 -4.80 -14.86 -13.31
C PHE A 359 -5.63 -14.81 -14.60
N GLY A 360 -4.99 -15.07 -15.74
CA GLY A 360 -5.63 -15.08 -17.06
C GLY A 360 -6.70 -16.15 -17.19
N MET A 361 -6.44 -17.38 -16.75
CA MET A 361 -7.43 -18.46 -16.75
C MET A 361 -8.62 -18.19 -15.81
N MET A 362 -8.39 -17.49 -14.70
CA MET A 362 -9.46 -17.13 -13.76
C MET A 362 -10.34 -16.00 -14.30
N LEU A 363 -9.78 -14.91 -14.84
CA LEU A 363 -10.62 -13.81 -15.34
C LEU A 363 -11.14 -14.05 -16.77
N GLY A 364 -10.25 -14.51 -17.65
CA GLY A 364 -10.56 -15.08 -18.97
C GLY A 364 -11.56 -14.33 -19.85
N ASP A 365 -11.53 -13.00 -19.93
CA ASP A 365 -12.50 -12.20 -20.70
C ASP A 365 -11.79 -11.05 -21.43
N ILE A 366 -12.01 -10.91 -22.73
CA ILE A 366 -11.33 -9.91 -23.56
C ILE A 366 -11.68 -8.48 -23.11
N GLY A 367 -12.95 -8.23 -22.79
CA GLY A 367 -13.46 -6.90 -22.44
C GLY A 367 -12.90 -6.44 -21.10
N TYR A 368 -12.98 -7.31 -20.09
CA TYR A 368 -12.37 -7.03 -18.78
C TYR A 368 -10.85 -6.95 -18.87
N GLY A 369 -10.20 -7.80 -19.67
CA GLY A 369 -8.76 -7.76 -19.90
C GLY A 369 -8.29 -6.42 -20.48
N VAL A 370 -8.98 -5.89 -21.49
CA VAL A 370 -8.66 -4.59 -22.10
C VAL A 370 -8.88 -3.44 -21.11
N ILE A 371 -10.00 -3.42 -20.38
CA ILE A 371 -10.27 -2.37 -19.37
C ILE A 371 -9.20 -2.38 -18.28
N THR A 372 -8.91 -3.55 -17.72
CA THR A 372 -7.91 -3.69 -16.65
C THR A 372 -6.50 -3.30 -17.14
N LEU A 373 -6.14 -3.65 -18.37
CA LEU A 373 -4.86 -3.26 -18.97
C LEU A 373 -4.69 -1.73 -19.00
N PHE A 374 -5.67 -1.00 -19.52
CA PHE A 374 -5.62 0.48 -19.55
C PHE A 374 -5.66 1.08 -18.14
N LEU A 375 -6.49 0.52 -17.26
CA LEU A 375 -6.58 0.95 -15.86
C LEU A 375 -5.22 0.84 -15.16
N PHE A 376 -4.56 -0.33 -15.23
CA PHE A 376 -3.28 -0.55 -14.55
C PHE A 376 -2.13 0.22 -15.20
N MET A 377 -2.14 0.43 -16.51
CA MET A 377 -1.18 1.35 -17.16
C MET A 377 -1.34 2.79 -16.66
N ALA A 378 -2.57 3.27 -16.48
CA ALA A 378 -2.84 4.59 -15.93
C ALA A 378 -2.43 4.68 -14.45
N MET A 379 -2.73 3.65 -13.64
CA MET A 379 -2.36 3.59 -12.24
C MET A 379 -0.83 3.50 -12.04
N LYS A 380 -0.11 2.76 -12.88
CA LYS A 380 1.37 2.70 -12.88
C LYS A 380 2.00 4.08 -13.06
N ARG A 381 1.42 4.93 -13.91
CA ARG A 381 1.87 6.31 -14.11
C ARG A 381 1.51 7.21 -12.93
N LYS A 382 0.32 7.03 -12.35
CA LYS A 382 -0.18 7.85 -11.24
C LYS A 382 0.50 7.53 -9.90
N PHE A 383 0.88 6.27 -9.69
CA PHE A 383 1.50 5.78 -8.45
C PHE A 383 2.83 5.07 -8.75
N PRO A 384 3.91 5.81 -9.06
CA PRO A 384 5.17 5.19 -9.49
C PRO A 384 5.86 4.32 -8.42
N SER A 385 5.61 4.54 -7.12
CA SER A 385 6.17 3.70 -6.05
C SER A 385 5.58 2.28 -6.05
N PHE A 386 4.36 2.10 -6.56
CA PHE A 386 3.71 0.79 -6.76
C PHE A 386 3.89 0.28 -8.21
N ALA A 387 4.79 0.86 -9.00
CA ALA A 387 5.00 0.46 -10.38
C ALA A 387 5.34 -1.03 -10.59
N PRO A 388 6.14 -1.69 -9.73
CA PRO A 388 6.37 -3.14 -9.82
C PRO A 388 5.06 -3.93 -9.69
N PHE A 389 4.24 -3.60 -8.69
CA PHE A 389 2.93 -4.23 -8.46
C PHE A 389 1.98 -4.08 -9.65
N PHE A 390 1.86 -2.86 -10.21
CA PHE A 390 1.04 -2.66 -11.41
C PHE A 390 1.61 -3.36 -12.65
N THR A 391 2.93 -3.56 -12.73
CA THR A 391 3.54 -4.33 -13.83
C THR A 391 3.09 -5.78 -13.77
N VAL A 392 3.05 -6.38 -12.58
CA VAL A 392 2.48 -7.73 -12.40
C VAL A 392 1.02 -7.77 -12.86
N LEU A 393 0.19 -6.82 -12.43
CA LEU A 393 -1.21 -6.77 -12.85
C LEU A 393 -1.39 -6.56 -14.36
N ILE A 394 -0.54 -5.75 -15.00
CA ILE A 394 -0.53 -5.57 -16.47
C ILE A 394 -0.24 -6.89 -17.18
N THR A 395 0.74 -7.66 -16.72
CA THR A 395 1.00 -8.99 -17.30
C THR A 395 -0.18 -9.94 -17.11
N GLY A 396 -0.87 -9.85 -15.96
CA GLY A 396 -2.14 -10.53 -15.72
C GLY A 396 -3.22 -10.13 -16.72
N SER A 397 -3.44 -8.84 -16.95
CA SER A 397 -4.42 -8.35 -17.94
C SER A 397 -4.11 -8.81 -19.37
N ILE A 398 -2.84 -8.82 -19.77
CA ILE A 398 -2.43 -9.36 -21.09
C ILE A 398 -2.80 -10.84 -21.18
N SER A 399 -2.50 -11.62 -20.13
CA SER A 399 -2.88 -13.03 -20.05
C SER A 399 -4.40 -13.22 -20.07
N THR A 400 -5.17 -12.38 -19.37
CA THR A 400 -6.64 -12.38 -19.42
C THR A 400 -7.16 -12.17 -20.84
N ILE A 401 -6.56 -11.28 -21.63
CA ILE A 401 -6.97 -11.08 -23.03
C ILE A 401 -6.70 -12.35 -23.84
N VAL A 402 -5.52 -12.95 -23.68
CA VAL A 402 -5.14 -14.20 -24.37
C VAL A 402 -6.11 -15.33 -24.02
N PHE A 403 -6.40 -15.55 -22.73
CA PHE A 403 -7.37 -16.56 -22.30
C PHE A 403 -8.81 -16.18 -22.65
N GLY A 404 -9.13 -14.90 -22.76
CA GLY A 404 -10.42 -14.43 -23.28
C GLY A 404 -10.65 -14.84 -24.73
N PHE A 405 -9.61 -14.81 -25.58
CA PHE A 405 -9.68 -15.39 -26.92
C PHE A 405 -9.71 -16.92 -26.90
N PHE A 406 -9.06 -17.56 -25.93
CA PHE A 406 -9.10 -19.02 -25.78
C PHE A 406 -10.51 -19.51 -25.39
N PHE A 407 -11.19 -18.78 -24.52
CA PHE A 407 -12.55 -19.09 -24.09
C PHE A 407 -13.65 -18.49 -25.00
N GLY A 408 -13.30 -17.49 -25.81
CA GLY A 408 -14.21 -16.78 -26.72
C GLY A 408 -15.21 -15.89 -26.00
N GLU A 409 -14.76 -15.09 -25.03
CA GLU A 409 -15.64 -14.29 -24.17
C GLU A 409 -15.32 -12.79 -24.22
N LEU A 410 -16.38 -11.98 -24.39
CA LEU A 410 -16.31 -10.52 -24.34
C LEU A 410 -17.44 -9.97 -23.44
N PHE A 411 -17.11 -9.46 -22.25
CA PHE A 411 -18.10 -9.07 -21.23
C PHE A 411 -19.11 -10.18 -20.89
N GLY A 412 -18.65 -11.43 -20.89
CA GLY A 412 -19.50 -12.62 -20.74
C GLY A 412 -20.45 -12.89 -21.92
N LEU A 413 -20.26 -12.22 -23.06
CA LEU A 413 -20.95 -12.56 -24.31
C LEU A 413 -20.09 -13.53 -25.12
N GLU A 414 -20.73 -14.59 -25.61
CA GLU A 414 -20.13 -15.60 -26.51
C GLU A 414 -20.37 -15.26 -27.99
N GLN A 415 -21.32 -14.36 -28.26
CA GLN A 415 -21.68 -13.89 -29.59
C GLN A 415 -21.62 -12.37 -29.64
N VAL A 416 -20.94 -11.83 -30.65
CA VAL A 416 -20.84 -10.38 -30.88
C VAL A 416 -21.31 -10.11 -32.30
N ALA A 417 -22.31 -9.22 -32.43
CA ALA A 417 -22.89 -8.84 -33.72
C ALA A 417 -23.39 -10.03 -34.59
N GLY A 418 -23.89 -11.10 -33.94
CA GLY A 418 -24.43 -12.28 -34.62
C GLY A 418 -23.38 -13.31 -35.09
N HIS A 419 -22.10 -13.09 -34.78
CA HIS A 419 -21.03 -14.05 -35.01
C HIS A 419 -20.58 -14.67 -33.68
N GLU A 420 -20.47 -16.01 -33.66
CA GLU A 420 -19.83 -16.72 -32.54
C GLU A 420 -18.35 -16.36 -32.48
N LEU A 421 -17.89 -16.00 -31.30
CA LEU A 421 -16.48 -15.78 -31.07
C LEU A 421 -15.75 -17.12 -31.21
N TRP A 422 -14.60 -17.10 -31.87
CA TRP A 422 -13.73 -18.27 -31.92
C TRP A 422 -13.34 -18.65 -30.49
N HIS A 423 -13.61 -19.90 -30.11
CA HIS A 423 -13.25 -20.45 -28.80
C HIS A 423 -12.64 -21.84 -28.96
N VAL A 424 -11.67 -22.15 -28.10
CA VAL A 424 -11.10 -23.50 -27.96
C VAL A 424 -11.86 -24.29 -26.90
N LEU A 425 -12.26 -23.62 -25.81
CA LEU A 425 -12.97 -24.23 -24.70
C LEU A 425 -14.02 -23.26 -24.17
N ASN A 426 -15.29 -23.62 -24.19
CA ASN A 426 -16.31 -22.79 -23.53
C ASN A 426 -16.42 -23.18 -22.05
N ARG A 427 -15.92 -22.34 -21.14
CA ARG A 427 -15.88 -22.71 -19.71
C ARG A 427 -17.26 -22.81 -19.06
N ALA A 428 -18.26 -22.06 -19.52
CA ALA A 428 -19.62 -22.13 -18.97
C ALA A 428 -20.30 -23.47 -19.31
N HIS A 429 -20.00 -24.04 -20.47
CA HIS A 429 -20.62 -25.28 -20.96
C HIS A 429 -19.80 -26.53 -20.63
N GLU A 430 -18.46 -26.43 -20.63
CA GLU A 430 -17.53 -27.54 -20.42
C GLU A 430 -16.84 -27.50 -19.04
N VAL A 431 -17.64 -27.32 -17.99
CA VAL A 431 -17.15 -27.24 -16.59
C VAL A 431 -16.31 -28.47 -16.21
N GLY A 432 -16.72 -29.67 -16.64
CA GLY A 432 -15.99 -30.91 -16.36
C GLY A 432 -14.59 -30.94 -16.97
N THR A 433 -14.47 -30.52 -18.24
CA THR A 433 -13.18 -30.42 -18.94
C THR A 433 -12.26 -29.43 -18.24
N LEU A 434 -12.78 -28.26 -17.84
CA LEU A 434 -12.01 -27.25 -17.13
C LEU A 434 -11.55 -27.72 -15.74
N MET A 435 -12.38 -28.49 -15.03
CA MET A 435 -12.01 -29.10 -13.75
C MET A 435 -10.81 -30.05 -13.92
N VAL A 436 -10.83 -30.91 -14.94
CA VAL A 436 -9.72 -31.83 -15.22
C VAL A 436 -8.44 -31.07 -15.60
N ILE A 437 -8.56 -30.04 -16.45
CA ILE A 437 -7.42 -29.19 -16.83
C ILE A 437 -6.80 -28.52 -15.60
N THR A 438 -7.62 -27.93 -14.74
CA THR A 438 -7.12 -27.24 -13.53
C THR A 438 -6.49 -28.19 -12.53
N LEU A 439 -7.01 -29.42 -12.38
CA LEU A 439 -6.37 -30.46 -11.58
C LEU A 439 -5.03 -30.89 -12.17
N ILE A 440 -4.93 -31.09 -13.49
CA ILE A 440 -3.66 -31.42 -14.16
C ILE A 440 -2.63 -30.31 -13.95
N ILE A 441 -3.04 -29.04 -14.08
CA ILE A 441 -2.18 -27.89 -13.79
C ILE A 441 -1.69 -27.92 -12.34
N GLY A 442 -2.58 -28.27 -11.40
CA GLY A 442 -2.23 -28.42 -9.99
C GLY A 442 -1.19 -29.51 -9.76
N VAL A 443 -1.37 -30.69 -10.33
CA VAL A 443 -0.40 -31.79 -10.27
C VAL A 443 0.94 -31.34 -10.86
N VAL A 444 0.96 -30.76 -12.05
CA VAL A 444 2.20 -30.32 -12.71
C VAL A 444 2.92 -29.24 -11.88
N HIS A 445 2.20 -28.22 -11.40
CA HIS A 445 2.80 -27.12 -10.67
C HIS A 445 3.32 -27.56 -9.29
N VAL A 446 2.58 -28.40 -8.57
CA VAL A 446 3.03 -28.96 -7.27
C VAL A 446 4.24 -29.88 -7.44
N ASN A 447 4.25 -30.76 -8.44
CA ASN A 447 5.41 -31.61 -8.75
C ASN A 447 6.63 -30.78 -9.14
N PHE A 448 6.43 -29.68 -9.87
CA PHE A 448 7.52 -28.76 -10.18
C PHE A 448 8.11 -28.15 -8.90
N GLY A 449 7.27 -27.82 -7.91
CA GLY A 449 7.71 -27.38 -6.59
C GLY A 449 8.54 -28.45 -5.86
N TYR A 450 8.09 -29.71 -5.86
CA TYR A 450 8.88 -30.81 -5.29
C TYR A 450 10.19 -31.06 -6.02
N ALA A 451 10.24 -30.90 -7.34
CA ALA A 451 11.47 -31.04 -8.11
C ALA A 451 12.50 -29.95 -7.74
N LEU A 452 12.07 -28.70 -7.54
CA LEU A 452 12.94 -27.62 -7.05
C LEU A 452 13.40 -27.88 -5.60
N GLY A 453 12.51 -28.41 -4.77
CA GLY A 453 12.85 -28.80 -3.40
C GLY A 453 13.89 -29.92 -3.37
N ALA A 454 13.74 -30.92 -4.23
CA ALA A 454 14.71 -32.00 -4.41
C ALA A 454 16.07 -31.46 -4.87
N TYR A 455 16.08 -30.44 -5.74
CA TYR A 455 17.32 -29.78 -6.16
C TYR A 455 18.00 -29.03 -5.00
N ASN A 456 17.25 -28.27 -4.19
CA ASN A 456 17.79 -27.59 -3.00
C ASN A 456 18.40 -28.58 -2.00
N GLU A 457 17.69 -29.68 -1.70
CA GLU A 457 18.18 -30.72 -0.79
C GLU A 457 19.37 -31.47 -1.36
N TRP A 458 19.38 -31.76 -2.66
CA TRP A 458 20.51 -32.43 -3.29
C TRP A 458 21.78 -31.59 -3.19
N LYS A 459 21.68 -30.27 -3.44
CA LYS A 459 22.82 -29.35 -3.33
C LYS A 459 23.34 -29.21 -1.89
N SER A 460 22.46 -29.34 -0.90
CA SER A 460 22.78 -29.04 0.51
C SER A 460 23.17 -30.30 1.31
N HIS A 461 22.47 -31.42 1.10
CA HIS A 461 22.56 -32.63 1.93
C HIS A 461 22.77 -33.92 1.11
N GLY A 462 22.84 -33.83 -0.22
CA GLY A 462 23.11 -34.95 -1.12
C GLY A 462 21.85 -35.69 -1.62
N PHE A 463 22.06 -36.67 -2.48
CA PHE A 463 20.97 -37.33 -3.24
C PHE A 463 19.99 -38.12 -2.36
N MET A 464 20.48 -38.79 -1.31
CA MET A 464 19.61 -39.60 -0.44
C MET A 464 18.59 -38.74 0.30
N ALA A 465 18.99 -37.55 0.75
CA ALA A 465 18.08 -36.59 1.37
C ALA A 465 17.02 -36.09 0.37
N ALA A 466 17.43 -35.75 -0.86
CA ALA A 466 16.48 -35.35 -1.90
C ALA A 466 15.46 -36.47 -2.22
N LEU A 467 15.92 -37.73 -2.26
CA LEU A 467 15.08 -38.89 -2.51
C LEU A 467 14.03 -39.11 -1.42
N THR A 468 14.44 -39.05 -0.15
CA THR A 468 13.55 -39.35 0.99
C THR A 468 12.64 -38.18 1.36
N HIS A 469 13.10 -36.93 1.25
CA HIS A 469 12.33 -35.75 1.68
C HIS A 469 11.47 -35.11 0.59
N LYS A 470 11.77 -35.32 -0.71
CA LYS A 470 11.09 -34.59 -1.79
C LYS A 470 10.60 -35.49 -2.91
N ILE A 471 11.46 -36.33 -3.48
CA ILE A 471 11.07 -37.23 -4.59
C ILE A 471 10.05 -38.29 -4.11
N SER A 472 10.14 -38.71 -2.84
CA SER A 472 9.17 -39.60 -2.20
C SER A 472 7.72 -39.12 -2.33
N TRP A 473 7.48 -37.81 -2.24
CA TRP A 473 6.16 -37.21 -2.43
C TRP A 473 5.64 -37.32 -3.85
N MET A 474 6.51 -37.13 -4.85
CA MET A 474 6.16 -37.35 -6.25
C MET A 474 5.81 -38.83 -6.52
N LEU A 475 6.48 -39.75 -5.81
CA LEU A 475 6.14 -41.18 -5.88
C LEU A 475 4.78 -41.50 -5.25
N VAL A 476 4.36 -40.78 -4.20
CA VAL A 476 3.00 -40.91 -3.64
C VAL A 476 1.95 -40.53 -4.69
N GLU A 477 2.17 -39.43 -5.41
CA GLU A 477 1.28 -39.01 -6.52
C GLU A 477 1.28 -40.03 -7.66
N ALA A 478 2.45 -40.49 -8.08
CA ALA A 478 2.58 -41.53 -9.11
C ALA A 478 1.89 -42.84 -8.70
N ALA A 479 1.97 -43.22 -7.42
CA ALA A 479 1.28 -44.39 -6.89
C ALA A 479 -0.25 -44.22 -6.98
N ALA A 480 -0.78 -43.05 -6.61
CA ALA A 480 -2.20 -42.75 -6.73
C ALA A 480 -2.68 -42.79 -8.19
N ALA A 481 -1.90 -42.23 -9.12
CA ALA A 481 -2.20 -42.29 -10.55
C ALA A 481 -2.17 -43.73 -11.08
N LEU A 482 -1.20 -44.56 -10.66
CA LEU A 482 -1.12 -45.98 -11.01
C LEU A 482 -2.32 -46.76 -10.46
N TRP A 483 -2.80 -46.45 -9.26
CA TRP A 483 -4.02 -47.05 -8.71
C TRP A 483 -5.24 -46.71 -9.55
N TYR A 484 -5.38 -45.46 -9.98
CA TYR A 484 -6.45 -45.05 -10.89
C TYR A 484 -6.37 -45.83 -12.21
N VAL A 485 -5.19 -45.93 -12.81
CA VAL A 485 -4.98 -46.72 -14.04
C VAL A 485 -5.33 -48.20 -13.81
N ALA A 486 -4.88 -48.79 -12.71
CA ALA A 486 -5.08 -50.20 -12.38
C ALA A 486 -6.53 -50.59 -12.08
N VAL A 487 -7.38 -49.63 -11.71
CA VAL A 487 -8.78 -49.85 -11.32
C VAL A 487 -9.76 -49.37 -12.38
N ALA A 488 -9.53 -48.19 -12.96
CA ALA A 488 -10.49 -47.52 -13.83
C ALA A 488 -10.15 -47.61 -15.32
N VAL A 489 -8.87 -47.63 -15.69
CA VAL A 489 -8.45 -47.53 -17.11
C VAL A 489 -8.11 -48.90 -17.69
N PHE A 490 -7.19 -49.64 -17.04
CA PHE A 490 -6.76 -50.98 -17.44
C PHE A 490 -6.86 -51.95 -16.27
N PRO A 491 -8.07 -52.44 -15.93
CA PRO A 491 -8.27 -53.32 -14.79
C PRO A 491 -7.50 -54.64 -14.96
N SER A 492 -6.37 -54.78 -14.26
CA SER A 492 -5.55 -56.01 -14.28
C SER A 492 -4.86 -56.25 -12.94
N ALA A 493 -4.63 -57.53 -12.62
CA ALA A 493 -3.89 -57.91 -11.41
C ALA A 493 -2.43 -57.41 -11.46
N GLY A 494 -1.81 -57.38 -12.64
CA GLY A 494 -0.44 -56.87 -12.84
C GLY A 494 -0.32 -55.39 -12.48
N TRP A 495 -1.23 -54.56 -13.00
CA TRP A 495 -1.25 -53.12 -12.68
C TRP A 495 -1.53 -52.86 -11.20
N LYS A 496 -2.42 -53.64 -10.56
CA LYS A 496 -2.68 -53.55 -9.11
C LYS A 496 -1.47 -53.94 -8.27
N ALA A 497 -0.76 -55.01 -8.66
CA ALA A 497 0.46 -55.44 -7.98
C ALA A 497 1.57 -54.39 -8.10
N LEU A 498 1.75 -53.81 -9.29
CA LEU A 498 2.70 -52.72 -9.51
C LEU A 498 2.34 -51.47 -8.69
N ALA A 499 1.07 -51.06 -8.71
CA ALA A 499 0.60 -49.92 -7.91
C ALA A 499 0.85 -50.15 -6.41
N GLY A 500 0.53 -51.33 -5.89
CA GLY A 500 0.81 -51.69 -4.50
C GLY A 500 2.30 -51.66 -4.13
N LEU A 501 3.18 -52.14 -5.03
CA LEU A 501 4.63 -52.09 -4.83
C LEU A 501 5.15 -50.65 -4.80
N VAL A 502 4.71 -49.81 -5.73
CA VAL A 502 5.09 -48.38 -5.77
C VAL A 502 4.56 -47.64 -4.54
N THR A 503 3.33 -47.92 -4.08
CA THR A 503 2.80 -47.36 -2.83
C THR A 503 3.66 -47.77 -1.64
N ALA A 504 4.03 -49.04 -1.51
CA ALA A 504 4.87 -49.51 -0.40
C ALA A 504 6.25 -48.83 -0.40
N ALA A 505 6.86 -48.68 -1.58
CA ALA A 505 8.12 -47.96 -1.74
C ALA A 505 7.99 -46.47 -1.37
N ALA A 506 6.96 -45.79 -1.86
CA ALA A 506 6.69 -44.38 -1.57
C ALA A 506 6.50 -44.14 -0.07
N LEU A 507 5.64 -44.92 0.60
CA LEU A 507 5.39 -44.80 2.04
C LEU A 507 6.65 -45.08 2.87
N THR A 508 7.46 -46.06 2.46
CA THR A 508 8.73 -46.36 3.14
C THR A 508 9.72 -45.19 3.02
N LEU A 509 9.81 -44.56 1.84
CA LEU A 509 10.70 -43.42 1.62
C LEU A 509 10.23 -42.17 2.38
N VAL A 510 8.93 -41.88 2.37
CA VAL A 510 8.33 -40.79 3.15
C VAL A 510 8.60 -41.00 4.64
N TYR A 511 8.35 -42.20 5.16
CA TYR A 511 8.62 -42.52 6.57
C TYR A 511 10.10 -42.37 6.93
N LYS A 512 11.02 -42.74 6.03
CA LYS A 512 12.47 -42.57 6.27
C LYS A 512 12.92 -41.11 6.25
N GLY A 513 12.31 -40.25 5.42
CA GLY A 513 12.66 -38.83 5.33
C GLY A 513 12.01 -37.99 6.42
N GLU A 514 10.69 -38.08 6.55
CA GLU A 514 9.89 -37.17 7.38
C GLU A 514 9.27 -37.86 8.60
N GLY A 515 9.57 -39.14 8.81
CA GLY A 515 9.05 -39.90 9.94
C GLY A 515 7.54 -40.11 9.86
N PHE A 516 6.91 -40.23 11.04
CA PHE A 516 5.45 -40.37 11.14
C PHE A 516 4.71 -39.10 10.68
N ILE A 517 5.34 -37.93 10.78
CA ILE A 517 4.76 -36.65 10.34
C ILE A 517 4.49 -36.67 8.83
N GLY A 518 5.42 -37.21 8.03
CA GLY A 518 5.20 -37.33 6.58
C GLY A 518 3.96 -38.15 6.20
N ILE A 519 3.62 -39.19 6.97
CA ILE A 519 2.44 -40.03 6.68
C ILE A 519 1.14 -39.26 6.96
N ILE A 520 1.08 -38.51 8.06
CA ILE A 520 -0.12 -37.71 8.41
C ILE A 520 -0.32 -36.51 7.47
N GLU A 521 0.71 -36.11 6.72
CA GLU A 521 0.64 -35.02 5.75
C GLU A 521 0.16 -35.44 4.34
N ILE A 522 0.04 -36.75 4.06
CA ILE A 522 -0.46 -37.24 2.75
C ILE A 522 -1.83 -36.65 2.36
N PRO A 523 -2.83 -36.52 3.25
CA PRO A 523 -4.08 -35.84 2.91
C PRO A 523 -3.90 -34.37 2.49
N SER A 524 -2.91 -33.67 3.05
CA SER A 524 -2.60 -32.28 2.69
C SER A 524 -2.15 -32.16 1.24
N LEU A 525 -1.43 -33.15 0.71
CA LEU A 525 -1.05 -33.20 -0.71
C LEU A 525 -2.29 -33.19 -1.63
N ILE A 526 -3.30 -34.00 -1.30
CA ILE A 526 -4.57 -34.01 -2.04
C ILE A 526 -5.26 -32.65 -1.93
N SER A 527 -5.28 -32.05 -0.73
CA SER A 527 -5.85 -30.72 -0.50
C SER A 527 -5.16 -29.65 -1.36
N HIS A 528 -3.83 -29.71 -1.51
CA HIS A 528 -3.08 -28.76 -2.33
C HIS A 528 -3.42 -28.90 -3.81
N ILE A 529 -3.52 -30.13 -4.33
CA ILE A 529 -3.90 -30.38 -5.74
C ILE A 529 -5.35 -29.95 -6.00
N VAL A 530 -6.28 -30.35 -5.13
CA VAL A 530 -7.71 -29.99 -5.25
C VAL A 530 -7.91 -28.47 -5.12
N SER A 531 -7.04 -27.75 -4.41
CA SER A 531 -7.11 -26.30 -4.32
C SER A 531 -6.97 -25.58 -5.67
N TYR A 532 -6.41 -26.22 -6.71
CA TYR A 532 -6.35 -25.65 -8.06
C TYR A 532 -7.70 -25.60 -8.76
N VAL A 533 -8.70 -26.37 -8.32
CA VAL A 533 -10.09 -26.25 -8.79
C VAL A 533 -10.62 -24.82 -8.55
N ARG A 534 -10.01 -24.07 -7.63
CA ARG A 534 -10.30 -22.64 -7.42
C ARG A 534 -10.09 -21.80 -8.68
N ILE A 535 -9.14 -22.15 -9.55
CA ILE A 535 -8.93 -21.47 -10.84
C ILE A 535 -10.24 -21.49 -11.64
N MET A 536 -10.84 -22.68 -11.76
CA MET A 536 -12.13 -22.87 -12.42
C MET A 536 -13.25 -22.16 -11.67
N ALA A 537 -13.39 -22.40 -10.37
CA ALA A 537 -14.53 -21.90 -9.59
C ALA A 537 -14.65 -20.37 -9.64
N VAL A 538 -13.51 -19.66 -9.52
CA VAL A 538 -13.45 -18.19 -9.58
C VAL A 538 -13.80 -17.69 -10.97
N GLY A 539 -13.29 -18.36 -12.02
CA GLY A 539 -13.60 -17.96 -13.39
C GLY A 539 -15.04 -18.20 -13.80
N LEU A 540 -15.64 -19.31 -13.35
CA LEU A 540 -17.06 -19.57 -13.58
C LEU A 540 -17.95 -18.57 -12.84
N ALA A 541 -17.60 -18.20 -11.60
CA ALA A 541 -18.36 -17.19 -10.86
C ALA A 541 -18.39 -15.85 -11.61
N SER A 542 -17.27 -15.43 -12.21
CA SER A 542 -17.22 -14.20 -13.01
C SER A 542 -18.05 -14.28 -14.29
N VAL A 543 -18.03 -15.42 -15.00
CA VAL A 543 -18.85 -15.61 -16.22
C VAL A 543 -20.32 -15.62 -15.89
N PHE A 544 -20.74 -16.42 -14.92
CA PHE A 544 -22.15 -16.50 -14.57
C PHE A 544 -22.69 -15.16 -14.08
N LEU A 545 -21.88 -14.38 -13.35
CA LEU A 545 -22.27 -13.02 -12.97
C LEU A 545 -22.45 -12.12 -14.21
N ALA A 546 -21.52 -12.15 -15.17
CA ALA A 546 -21.64 -11.38 -16.40
C ALA A 546 -22.86 -11.80 -17.22
N LEU A 547 -23.09 -13.10 -17.38
CA LEU A 547 -24.26 -13.67 -18.07
C LEU A 547 -25.57 -13.23 -17.42
N LEU A 548 -25.67 -13.26 -16.09
CA LEU A 548 -26.86 -12.79 -15.37
C LEU A 548 -27.11 -11.30 -15.59
N VAL A 549 -26.08 -10.46 -15.53
CA VAL A 549 -26.20 -9.02 -15.79
C VAL A 549 -26.66 -8.78 -17.23
N ASN A 550 -26.06 -9.46 -18.21
CA ASN A 550 -26.45 -9.37 -19.62
C ASN A 550 -27.89 -9.84 -19.86
N GLN A 551 -28.30 -10.93 -19.23
CA GLN A 551 -29.65 -11.49 -19.36
C GLN A 551 -30.70 -10.52 -18.78
N PHE A 552 -30.50 -10.01 -17.56
CA PHE A 552 -31.45 -9.08 -16.94
C PHE A 552 -31.54 -7.76 -17.70
N THR A 553 -30.41 -7.20 -18.11
CA THR A 553 -30.39 -5.94 -18.88
C THR A 553 -30.96 -6.12 -20.29
N GLY A 554 -30.69 -7.25 -20.95
CA GLY A 554 -31.27 -7.62 -22.24
C GLY A 554 -32.80 -7.68 -22.20
N VAL A 555 -33.38 -8.30 -21.16
CA VAL A 555 -34.84 -8.34 -20.97
C VAL A 555 -35.42 -6.94 -20.74
N LEU A 556 -34.73 -6.08 -19.98
CA LEU A 556 -35.17 -4.70 -19.76
C LEU A 556 -35.15 -3.89 -21.06
N PHE A 557 -34.09 -4.01 -21.86
CA PHE A 557 -33.97 -3.30 -23.13
C PHE A 557 -34.95 -3.82 -24.19
N ALA A 558 -35.21 -5.13 -24.23
CA ALA A 558 -36.17 -5.73 -25.16
C ALA A 558 -37.62 -5.24 -24.95
N LYS A 559 -37.98 -4.78 -23.73
CA LYS A 559 -39.29 -4.20 -23.46
C LYS A 559 -39.50 -2.82 -24.09
N GLY A 560 -38.45 -2.16 -24.57
CA GLY A 560 -38.50 -0.94 -25.40
C GLY A 560 -39.04 0.33 -24.74
N ALA A 561 -39.61 0.27 -23.54
CA ALA A 561 -40.09 1.46 -22.84
C ALA A 561 -38.94 2.27 -22.23
N VAL A 562 -39.00 3.60 -22.36
CA VAL A 562 -37.96 4.54 -21.89
C VAL A 562 -37.57 4.29 -20.43
N TRP A 563 -38.55 3.99 -19.56
CA TRP A 563 -38.29 3.69 -18.14
C TRP A 563 -37.44 2.43 -17.93
N PHE A 564 -37.65 1.36 -18.71
CA PHE A 564 -36.83 0.15 -18.58
C PHE A 564 -35.40 0.36 -19.10
N VAL A 565 -35.22 1.20 -20.12
CA VAL A 565 -33.88 1.59 -20.60
C VAL A 565 -33.15 2.43 -19.54
N LEU A 566 -33.82 3.40 -18.93
CA LEU A 566 -33.26 4.21 -17.84
C LEU A 566 -32.87 3.37 -16.62
N LEU A 567 -33.58 2.28 -16.35
CA LEU A 567 -33.24 1.35 -15.27
C LEU A 567 -32.11 0.36 -15.67
N GLY A 568 -32.04 -0.05 -16.93
CA GLY A 568 -31.02 -0.98 -17.42
C GLY A 568 -29.61 -0.40 -17.49
N ILE A 569 -29.45 0.91 -17.77
CA ILE A 569 -28.13 1.56 -17.86
C ILE A 569 -27.37 1.54 -16.52
N PRO A 570 -27.95 1.94 -15.37
CA PRO A 570 -27.29 1.78 -14.09
C PRO A 570 -26.99 0.30 -13.76
N LEU A 571 -27.90 -0.62 -14.11
CA LEU A 571 -27.73 -2.04 -13.83
C LEU A 571 -26.52 -2.64 -14.56
N ILE A 572 -26.31 -2.30 -15.85
CA ILE A 572 -25.15 -2.79 -16.60
C ILE A 572 -23.85 -2.18 -16.05
N ILE A 573 -23.83 -0.89 -15.72
CA ILE A 573 -22.65 -0.21 -15.17
C ILE A 573 -22.26 -0.81 -13.82
N ILE A 574 -23.23 -0.97 -12.91
CA ILE A 574 -23.00 -1.52 -11.58
C ILE A 574 -22.64 -3.00 -11.67
N GLY A 575 -23.35 -3.77 -12.49
CA GLY A 575 -23.13 -5.22 -12.64
C GLY A 575 -21.75 -5.55 -13.20
N HIS A 576 -21.38 -4.97 -14.35
CA HIS A 576 -20.04 -5.19 -14.91
C HIS A 576 -18.95 -4.49 -14.10
N GLY A 577 -19.23 -3.35 -13.46
CA GLY A 577 -18.30 -2.69 -12.55
C GLY A 577 -17.97 -3.56 -11.33
N PHE A 578 -18.99 -4.20 -10.75
CA PHE A 578 -18.82 -5.14 -9.64
C PHE A 578 -18.08 -6.41 -10.09
N ASN A 579 -18.45 -6.98 -11.26
CA ASN A 579 -17.75 -8.13 -11.81
C ASN A 579 -16.28 -7.80 -12.12
N LEU A 580 -15.98 -6.61 -12.64
CA LEU A 580 -14.62 -6.14 -12.87
C LEU A 580 -13.82 -6.03 -11.56
N ALA A 581 -14.42 -5.47 -10.50
CA ALA A 581 -13.77 -5.36 -9.19
C ALA A 581 -13.44 -6.74 -8.60
N LEU A 582 -14.40 -7.67 -8.63
CA LEU A 582 -14.17 -9.06 -8.22
C LEU A 582 -13.17 -9.78 -9.13
N GLY A 583 -13.24 -9.52 -10.43
CA GLY A 583 -12.36 -10.07 -11.46
C GLY A 583 -10.91 -9.59 -11.37
N ILE A 584 -10.66 -8.46 -10.69
CA ILE A 584 -9.30 -8.02 -10.34
C ILE A 584 -8.86 -8.69 -9.03
N LEU A 585 -9.67 -8.57 -7.98
CA LEU A 585 -9.27 -8.93 -6.62
C LEU A 585 -9.20 -10.44 -6.41
N SER A 586 -10.23 -11.18 -6.80
CA SER A 586 -10.35 -12.62 -6.53
C SER A 586 -9.30 -13.43 -7.32
N PRO A 587 -9.13 -13.24 -8.64
CA PRO A 587 -8.06 -13.91 -9.38
C PRO A 587 -6.66 -13.64 -8.85
N PHE A 588 -6.35 -12.39 -8.49
CA PHE A 588 -5.05 -12.04 -7.94
C PHE A 588 -4.77 -12.77 -6.62
N LEU A 589 -5.68 -12.66 -5.64
CA LEU A 589 -5.49 -13.27 -4.33
C LEU A 589 -5.41 -14.80 -4.41
N HIS A 590 -6.22 -15.42 -5.26
CA HIS A 590 -6.20 -16.86 -5.43
C HIS A 590 -4.98 -17.36 -6.19
N ALA A 591 -4.52 -16.65 -7.22
CA ALA A 591 -3.28 -16.97 -7.90
C ALA A 591 -2.08 -16.86 -6.94
N VAL A 592 -2.00 -15.79 -6.14
CA VAL A 592 -0.95 -15.62 -5.12
C VAL A 592 -1.01 -16.74 -4.07
N ARG A 593 -2.21 -17.11 -3.60
CA ARG A 593 -2.38 -18.22 -2.66
C ARG A 593 -1.78 -19.52 -3.20
N LEU A 594 -2.12 -19.89 -4.45
CA LEU A 594 -1.57 -21.07 -5.14
C LEU A 594 -0.04 -21.08 -5.18
N HIS A 595 0.58 -19.90 -5.26
CA HIS A 595 2.04 -19.79 -5.18
C HIS A 595 2.55 -19.93 -3.75
N TYR A 596 1.97 -19.21 -2.79
CA TYR A 596 2.53 -19.14 -1.43
C TYR A 596 2.30 -20.42 -0.62
N VAL A 597 1.12 -21.03 -0.73
CA VAL A 597 0.73 -22.16 0.13
C VAL A 597 0.99 -23.48 -0.59
N GLU A 598 0.55 -23.61 -1.84
CA GLU A 598 0.61 -24.87 -2.56
C GLU A 598 1.96 -25.12 -3.26
N PHE A 599 2.69 -24.07 -3.68
CA PHE A 599 3.94 -24.17 -4.44
C PHE A 599 5.21 -23.86 -3.63
N PHE A 600 5.33 -22.67 -3.03
CA PHE A 600 6.54 -22.21 -2.33
C PHE A 600 6.89 -23.12 -1.16
N THR A 601 5.90 -23.56 -0.37
CA THR A 601 6.13 -24.49 0.77
C THR A 601 6.84 -25.79 0.39
N LYS A 602 6.90 -26.15 -0.90
CA LYS A 602 7.55 -27.38 -1.37
C LYS A 602 9.08 -27.27 -1.42
N PHE A 603 9.62 -26.08 -1.65
CA PHE A 603 11.06 -25.85 -1.84
C PHE A 603 11.64 -24.64 -1.13
N TYR A 604 10.79 -23.75 -0.62
CA TYR A 604 11.13 -22.43 -0.11
C TYR A 604 10.93 -22.36 1.39
N GLN A 605 12.00 -22.22 2.18
CA GLN A 605 11.87 -22.02 3.62
C GLN A 605 11.70 -20.54 3.94
N GLY A 606 12.36 -19.66 3.18
CA GLY A 606 12.34 -18.21 3.40
C GLY A 606 13.01 -17.77 4.70
N GLY A 607 12.96 -16.48 5.00
CA GLY A 607 13.53 -15.87 6.19
C GLY A 607 14.97 -15.40 6.00
N GLY A 608 15.44 -15.30 4.76
CA GLY A 608 16.75 -14.71 4.46
C GLY A 608 16.74 -13.19 4.58
N ARG A 609 17.93 -12.62 4.73
CA ARG A 609 18.13 -11.17 4.79
C ARG A 609 18.34 -10.60 3.39
N GLU A 610 17.68 -9.51 3.05
CA GLU A 610 17.95 -8.83 1.77
C GLU A 610 19.33 -8.17 1.76
N PHE A 611 20.02 -8.30 0.63
CA PHE A 611 21.23 -7.52 0.38
C PHE A 611 20.93 -6.03 0.17
N ALA A 612 21.11 -5.25 1.23
CA ALA A 612 21.12 -3.78 1.20
C ALA A 612 22.56 -3.23 1.23
N PRO A 613 23.16 -2.85 0.09
CA PRO A 613 24.50 -2.28 0.07
C PRO A 613 24.50 -0.86 0.63
N PHE A 614 25.57 -0.52 1.36
CA PHE A 614 25.79 0.81 1.90
C PHE A 614 25.99 1.84 0.77
N GLY A 615 25.23 2.93 0.83
CA GLY A 615 25.24 3.99 -0.18
C GLY A 615 24.25 3.82 -1.34
N GLU A 616 23.50 2.71 -1.37
CA GLU A 616 22.33 2.59 -2.23
C GLU A 616 21.08 2.92 -1.43
N GLN A 617 20.14 3.66 -2.02
CA GLN A 617 18.85 3.85 -1.36
C GLN A 617 18.12 2.50 -1.34
N PRO A 618 17.57 2.08 -0.19
CA PRO A 618 16.69 0.91 -0.18
C PRO A 618 15.61 1.12 -1.23
N LYS A 619 15.36 0.10 -2.08
CA LYS A 619 14.16 0.11 -2.93
C LYS A 619 12.97 0.35 -1.98
N GLU A 620 12.23 1.45 -2.17
CA GLU A 620 11.11 1.83 -1.29
C GLU A 620 10.27 0.59 -1.01
N GLN A 621 10.12 0.26 0.28
CA GLN A 621 9.22 -0.80 0.70
C GLN A 621 7.80 -0.36 0.31
N PRO A 622 7.09 -1.08 -0.56
CA PRO A 622 5.66 -0.89 -0.64
C PRO A 622 5.10 -1.33 0.73
N LEU A 623 4.63 -0.35 1.50
CA LEU A 623 3.94 -0.55 2.78
C LEU A 623 2.79 -1.54 2.67
#